data_AF-A0A1Y1Q1C6-F1
#
_entry.id   AF-A0A1Y1Q1C6-F1
#
_cell.length_a   1.000
_cell.length_b   1.000
_cell.length_c   1.000
_cell.angle_alpha   90.00
_cell.angle_beta   90.00
_cell.angle_gamma   90.00
#
_symmetry.space_group_name_H-M   'P 1'
#
loop_
_entity.id
_entity.type
_entity.pdbx_description
1 polymer ?
#
loop_
_entity_poly.entity_id
_entity_poly.type
_entity_poly.pdbx_seq_one_letter_code
_entity_poly.pdbx_strand_id
1 'polypeptide(L)'
;MLIQEILTKTGESTQSIVREHLMLQGFAKQSRYQAECALFEKKYGCTLDQFKQQLSVKEQENFVAEDDLLDWEYASAALEWWNDCLKSLRHVA
;
A
#
# COMPACT_ATOMS: atom_id res chain seq x y z
N MET A 1 -35.51 8.90 -1.96
CA MET A 1 -34.23 8.74 -1.22
C MET A 1 -33.59 7.43 -1.71
N LEU A 2 -32.92 7.47 -2.87
CA LEU A 2 -32.54 6.26 -3.62
C LEU A 2 -31.56 5.35 -2.87
N ILE A 3 -30.56 5.94 -2.21
CA ILE A 3 -29.57 5.18 -1.42
C ILE A 3 -30.26 4.42 -0.26
N GLN A 4 -31.16 5.09 0.47
CA GLN A 4 -31.89 4.47 1.57
C GLN A 4 -32.78 3.30 1.10
N GLU A 5 -33.42 3.46 -0.07
CA GLU A 5 -34.22 2.39 -0.67
C GLU A 5 -33.36 1.18 -1.05
N ILE A 6 -32.18 1.42 -1.64
CA ILE A 6 -31.22 0.36 -2.00
C ILE A 6 -30.76 -0.36 -0.72
N LEU A 7 -30.28 0.37 0.29
CA LEU A 7 -29.86 -0.20 1.58
C LEU A 7 -30.95 -1.08 2.20
N THR A 8 -32.20 -0.61 2.18
CA THR A 8 -33.35 -1.36 2.73
C THR A 8 -33.61 -2.63 1.93
N LYS A 9 -33.55 -2.58 0.59
CA LYS A 9 -33.80 -3.75 -0.27
C LYS A 9 -32.68 -4.78 -0.23
N THR A 10 -31.43 -4.34 -0.06
CA THR A 10 -30.26 -5.24 0.02
C THR A 10 -30.02 -5.76 1.43
N GLY A 11 -30.62 -5.15 2.46
CA GLY A 11 -30.35 -5.48 3.86
C GLY A 11 -28.99 -4.99 4.34
N GLU A 12 -28.34 -4.11 3.58
CA GLU A 12 -27.03 -3.57 3.88
C GLU A 12 -27.12 -2.33 4.77
N SER A 13 -26.12 -2.15 5.62
CA SER A 13 -25.92 -0.89 6.33
C SER A 13 -24.94 0.00 5.59
N THR A 14 -25.07 1.32 5.77
CA THR A 14 -24.07 2.28 5.26
C THR A 14 -22.66 1.91 5.73
N GLN A 15 -22.51 1.45 6.97
CA GLN A 15 -21.23 1.02 7.53
C GLN A 15 -20.65 -0.20 6.79
N SER A 16 -21.50 -1.19 6.46
CA SER A 16 -21.09 -2.36 5.68
C SER A 16 -20.59 -1.96 4.29
N ILE A 17 -21.36 -1.14 3.56
CA ILE A 17 -20.98 -0.66 2.23
C ILE A 17 -19.68 0.15 2.27
N VAL A 18 -19.54 1.05 3.25
CA VAL A 18 -18.30 1.85 3.39
C VAL A 18 -17.11 0.95 3.71
N ARG A 19 -17.28 -0.06 4.58
CA ARG A 19 -16.23 -1.03 4.91
C ARG A 19 -15.79 -1.78 3.64
N GLU A 20 -16.74 -2.33 2.88
CA GLU A 20 -16.44 -3.05 1.64
C GLU A 20 -15.75 -2.17 0.60
N HIS A 21 -16.21 -0.92 0.46
CA HIS A 21 -15.59 0.05 -0.43
C HIS A 21 -14.13 0.34 -0.03
N LEU A 22 -13.89 0.60 1.26
CA LEU A 22 -12.54 0.83 1.79
C LEU A 22 -11.64 -0.41 1.64
N MET A 23 -12.19 -1.61 1.79
CA MET A 23 -11.45 -2.85 1.53
C MET A 23 -11.05 -2.97 0.06
N LEU A 24 -11.96 -2.70 -0.88
CA LEU A 24 -11.66 -2.73 -2.31
C LEU A 24 -10.56 -1.72 -2.67
N GLN A 25 -10.66 -0.50 -2.13
CA GLN A 25 -9.62 0.52 -2.29
C GLN A 25 -8.29 0.04 -1.71
N GLY A 26 -8.30 -0.54 -0.51
CA GLY A 26 -7.11 -1.06 0.14
C GLY A 26 -6.42 -2.16 -0.66
N PHE A 27 -7.17 -3.12 -1.22
CA PHE A 27 -6.61 -4.16 -2.08
C PHE A 27 -5.97 -3.59 -3.35
N ALA A 28 -6.62 -2.61 -3.99
CA ALA A 28 -6.05 -1.95 -5.16
C ALA A 28 -4.75 -1.21 -4.82
N LYS A 29 -4.69 -0.54 -3.67
CA LYS A 29 -3.49 0.15 -3.18
C LYS A 29 -2.37 -0.82 -2.80
N GLN A 30 -2.71 -1.89 -2.07
CA GLN A 30 -1.79 -2.96 -1.72
C GLN A 30 -1.13 -3.55 -2.96
N SER A 31 -1.94 -3.93 -3.96
CA SER A 31 -1.44 -4.49 -5.23
C SER A 31 -0.52 -3.53 -5.96
N ARG A 32 -0.87 -2.23 -6.02
CA ARG A 32 -0.02 -1.21 -6.63
C ARG A 32 1.34 -1.09 -5.92
N TYR A 33 1.35 -0.93 -4.61
CA TYR A 33 2.59 -0.73 -3.87
C TYR A 33 3.46 -1.99 -3.81
N GLN A 34 2.87 -3.18 -3.82
CA GLN A 34 3.60 -4.44 -4.02
C GLN A 34 4.33 -4.44 -5.37
N ALA A 35 3.65 -4.01 -6.45
CA ALA A 35 4.28 -3.92 -7.76
C ALA A 35 5.39 -2.86 -7.80
N GLU A 36 5.19 -1.69 -7.19
CA GLU A 36 6.21 -0.64 -7.07
C GLU A 36 7.46 -1.15 -6.32
N CYS A 37 7.29 -1.78 -5.15
CA CYS A 37 8.40 -2.40 -4.43
C CYS A 37 9.14 -3.45 -5.28
N ALA A 38 8.40 -4.33 -5.96
CA ALA A 38 8.98 -5.37 -6.82
C ALA A 38 9.76 -4.79 -8.01
N LEU A 39 9.37 -3.62 -8.54
CA LEU A 39 10.11 -2.94 -9.59
C LEU A 39 11.48 -2.49 -9.09
N PHE A 40 11.57 -1.94 -7.88
CA PHE A 40 12.84 -1.54 -7.30
C PHE A 40 13.71 -2.74 -6.91
N GLU A 41 13.12 -3.79 -6.32
CA GLU A 41 13.83 -5.06 -6.04
C GLU A 41 14.45 -5.62 -7.32
N LYS A 42 13.69 -5.58 -8.43
CA LYS A 42 14.19 -6.03 -9.74
C LYS A 42 15.26 -5.08 -10.31
N LYS A 43 15.10 -3.77 -10.16
CA LYS A 43 16.05 -2.75 -10.65
C LYS A 43 17.41 -2.88 -9.97
N TYR A 44 17.41 -3.13 -8.67
CA TYR A 44 18.62 -3.15 -7.83
C TYR A 44 19.13 -4.55 -7.49
N GLY A 45 18.32 -5.59 -7.70
CA GLY A 45 18.71 -6.98 -7.46
C GLY A 45 18.87 -7.34 -5.98
N CYS A 46 18.27 -6.55 -5.09
CA CYS A 46 18.38 -6.70 -3.64
C CYS A 46 17.07 -6.28 -2.95
N THR A 47 16.97 -6.49 -1.64
CA THR A 47 15.84 -5.98 -0.84
C THR A 47 16.03 -4.51 -0.47
N LEU A 48 14.96 -3.85 -0.04
CA LEU A 48 14.99 -2.45 0.40
C LEU A 48 16.05 -2.22 1.50
N ASP A 49 16.10 -3.10 2.52
CA ASP A 49 17.06 -2.98 3.61
C ASP A 49 18.52 -3.14 3.14
N GLN A 50 18.76 -4.07 2.21
CA GLN A 50 20.08 -4.24 1.60
C GLN A 50 20.47 -3.01 0.77
N PHE A 51 19.51 -2.42 0.05
CA PHE A 51 19.74 -1.22 -0.74
C PHE A 51 20.09 -0.01 0.13
N LYS A 52 19.38 0.19 1.26
CA LYS A 52 19.71 1.22 2.26
C LYS A 52 21.14 1.09 2.77
N GLN A 53 21.55 -0.13 3.12
CA GLN A 53 22.91 -0.39 3.58
C GLN A 53 23.94 -0.08 2.49
N GLN A 54 23.70 -0.48 1.23
CA GLN A 54 24.61 -0.22 0.13
C GLN A 54 24.81 1.27 -0.14
N LEU A 55 23.76 2.09 -0.01
CA LEU A 55 23.87 3.54 -0.16
C LEU A 55 24.64 4.20 0.98
N SER A 56 24.47 3.71 2.22
CA SER A 56 25.18 4.26 3.39
C SER A 56 26.70 4.07 3.36
N VAL A 57 27.21 3.12 2.56
CA VAL A 57 28.66 2.80 2.47
C VAL A 57 29.33 3.49 1.27
N LYS A 58 28.56 4.08 0.33
CA LYS A 58 29.13 4.74 -0.84
C LYS A 58 29.64 6.14 -0.50
N GLU A 59 30.89 6.42 -0.85
CA GLU A 59 31.53 7.75 -0.67
C GLU A 59 31.13 8.77 -1.75
N GLN A 60 30.44 8.35 -2.82
CA GLN A 60 29.96 9.22 -3.89
C GLN A 60 28.44 9.28 -3.90
N GLU A 61 27.91 10.50 -3.85
CA GLU A 61 26.48 10.81 -4.00
C GLU A 61 25.96 10.27 -5.33
N ASN A 62 24.86 9.52 -5.26
CA ASN A 62 24.13 9.08 -6.43
C ASN A 62 22.67 9.48 -6.26
N PHE A 63 22.38 10.72 -6.66
CA PHE A 63 21.06 11.33 -6.55
C PHE A 63 19.93 10.47 -7.12
N VAL A 64 20.17 9.74 -8.21
CA VAL A 64 19.16 8.85 -8.80
C VAL A 64 18.83 7.69 -7.85
N ALA A 65 19.86 7.11 -7.23
CA ALA A 65 19.67 5.99 -6.31
C ALA A 65 19.07 6.45 -4.98
N GLU A 66 19.35 7.67 -4.56
CA GLU A 66 18.73 8.32 -3.39
C GLU A 66 17.26 8.65 -3.65
N ASP A 67 16.92 9.21 -4.81
CA ASP A 67 15.53 9.46 -5.23
C ASP A 67 14.75 8.14 -5.31
N ASP A 68 15.32 7.11 -5.92
CA ASP A 68 14.69 5.79 -5.97
C ASP A 68 14.52 5.18 -4.57
N LEU A 69 15.46 5.42 -3.65
CA LEU A 69 15.32 4.96 -2.27
C LEU A 69 14.13 5.63 -1.59
N LEU A 70 13.96 6.94 -1.74
CA LEU A 70 12.84 7.68 -1.18
C LEU A 70 11.50 7.16 -1.71
N ASP A 71 11.40 6.94 -3.02
CA ASP A 71 10.20 6.39 -3.65
C ASP A 71 9.91 4.97 -3.16
N TRP A 72 10.94 4.14 -3.01
CA TRP A 72 10.79 2.77 -2.52
C TRP A 72 10.40 2.73 -1.04
N GLU A 73 10.99 3.56 -0.19
CA GLU A 73 10.60 3.70 1.21
C GLU A 73 9.14 4.14 1.34
N TYR A 74 8.71 5.10 0.52
CA TYR A 74 7.31 5.51 0.47
C TYR A 74 6.38 4.36 0.08
N ALA A 75 6.70 3.63 -0.99
CA ALA A 75 5.90 2.50 -1.44
C ALA A 75 5.83 1.39 -0.37
N SER A 76 6.95 1.08 0.28
CA SER A 76 7.04 0.08 1.34
C SER A 76 6.21 0.47 2.57
N ALA A 77 6.34 1.71 3.05
CA ALA A 77 5.57 2.20 4.19
C ALA A 77 4.06 2.29 3.87
N ALA A 78 3.71 2.72 2.66
CA ALA A 78 2.31 2.76 2.23
C ALA A 78 1.71 1.35 2.12
N LEU A 79 2.48 0.38 1.63
CA LEU A 79 2.07 -1.02 1.59
C LEU A 79 1.81 -1.56 2.99
N GLU A 80 2.72 -1.33 3.94
CA GLU A 80 2.56 -1.75 5.34
C GLU A 80 1.29 -1.14 5.96
N TRP A 81 1.09 0.16 5.78
CA TRP A 81 -0.10 0.85 6.29
C TRP A 81 -1.40 0.27 5.72
N TRP A 82 -1.48 0.06 4.41
CA TRP A 82 -2.66 -0.54 3.78
C TRP A 82 -2.90 -1.99 4.22
N ASN A 83 -1.84 -2.76 4.44
CA ASN A 83 -1.96 -4.11 5.00
C ASN A 83 -2.61 -4.06 6.38
N ASP A 84 -2.23 -3.12 7.23
CA ASP A 84 -2.79 -2.97 8.56
C ASP A 84 -4.23 -2.46 8.54
N CYS A 85 -4.56 -1.49 7.69
CA CYS A 85 -5.94 -1.07 7.49
C CYS A 85 -6.84 -2.23 7.04
N LEU A 86 -6.38 -3.05 6.09
CA LEU A 86 -7.12 -4.22 5.60
C LEU A 86 -7.31 -5.28 6.69
N LYS A 87 -6.31 -5.51 7.55
CA LYS A 87 -6.45 -6.38 8.73
C LYS A 87 -7.53 -5.83 9.66
N SER A 88 -7.44 -4.54 10.03
CA SER A 88 -8.42 -3.90 10.91
C SER A 88 -9.85 -3.99 10.35
N LEU A 89 -10.05 -3.66 9.08
CA LEU A 89 -11.37 -3.71 8.43
C LEU A 89 -11.96 -5.13 8.40
N ARG A 90 -11.12 -6.17 8.34
CA ARG A 90 -11.57 -7.57 8.39
C ARG A 90 -12.00 -8.03 9.79
N HIS A 91 -11.44 -7.42 10.83
CA HIS A 91 -11.71 -7.79 12.23
C HIS A 91 -12.82 -6.96 12.90
N VAL A 92 -13.30 -5.89 12.26
CA VAL A 92 -14.47 -5.13 12.73
C VAL A 92 -15.74 -5.91 12.35
N ALA A 93 -16.26 -6.65 13.33
CA ALA A 93 -17.55 -7.36 13.30
C ALA A 93 -18.72 -6.38 13.38
#